data_AF-A9G8Z6-F1
#
_entry.id   AF-A9G8Z6-F1
#
_cell.length_a   1.000
_cell.length_b   1.000
_cell.length_c   1.000
_cell.angle_alpha   90.00
_cell.angle_beta   90.00
_cell.angle_gamma   90.00
#
_symmetry.space_group_name_H-M   'P 1'
#
loop_
_entity.id
_entity.type
_entity.pdbx_description
1 polymer ?
#
loop_
_entity_poly.entity_id
_entity_poly.type
_entity_poly.pdbx_seq_one_letter_code
_entity_poly.pdbx_strand_id
1 'polypeptide(L)'
;MKRWQTWALAGLSSSLLACGAGSMGGEDDPVKGPVIDGSSCEQAQVGAPVLRRLSALELENSLRDVFPELGAAAWSGVRLGTDPTSELGFTNDAQALQVGAQTAKELLSTAEEVADIVTADAALAASLPCAAAQPGPECAAEFVTRHGLRLFRRPVTEEEKGELLALHASVSGKSDFRVGLKWTLVSMIQSPQAFYRSEIGVPNAGRYELTQHEIATALAYNTTGTTPTPELLDKAARGELSSPEALVEEARALLSTPRGHEAMSRFLQQWLSYGKVNGIAKEKIPDFSTYGALMQEETRLFLEEIIYTRGAGVTELLTAPTTFLNAQLSTFYGYGGVTGQGFQRVERPLEWGVGLLAQGSLLAGNSRMDSSSPTHRGLLVFERLLCGHIPPPPANIPAITKPDPGKTTTRARYEQIHISADGCNTCHASFDPTGFALEHFDEMGRYRADEGGLPIDDSGYIAVADEKRPVAGAKGLAETLASAPEVTECVSKLGSTYTYGGALGAECAIEEVQQSLMSGQIGLLEFFARLAGTEHMRARVRRE
;
A
#
# COMPACT_ATOMS: atom_id res chain seq x y z
N MET A 1 35.32 19.10 -9.91
CA MET A 1 36.41 18.12 -10.17
C MET A 1 37.26 17.97 -8.92
N LYS A 2 37.51 16.71 -8.52
CA LYS A 2 38.24 16.23 -7.32
C LYS A 2 37.50 16.30 -5.97
N ARG A 3 36.81 15.20 -5.62
CA ARG A 3 37.25 14.20 -4.61
C ARG A 3 36.08 13.27 -4.24
N TRP A 4 35.95 12.17 -4.98
CA TRP A 4 35.27 10.94 -4.57
C TRP A 4 36.21 9.81 -5.00
N GLN A 5 36.66 8.99 -4.05
CA GLN A 5 37.20 7.63 -4.20
C GLN A 5 38.22 7.31 -3.11
N THR A 6 37.79 6.54 -2.13
CA THR A 6 38.42 5.38 -1.48
C THR A 6 37.23 4.77 -0.71
N TRP A 7 36.94 3.47 -0.72
CA TRP A 7 37.75 2.36 -0.26
C TRP A 7 37.30 1.07 -0.96
N ALA A 8 38.25 0.33 -1.52
CA ALA A 8 38.09 -1.08 -1.90
C ALA A 8 39.41 -1.83 -1.64
N LEU A 9 39.27 -2.99 -0.99
CA LEU A 9 40.12 -4.19 -1.02
C LEU A 9 41.46 -4.21 -0.24
N ALA A 10 41.46 -5.01 0.83
CA ALA A 10 42.45 -6.05 1.15
C ALA A 10 41.89 -6.86 2.36
N GLY A 11 42.00 -8.18 2.47
CA GLY A 11 42.71 -9.17 1.67
C GLY A 11 42.29 -10.58 2.08
N LEU A 12 42.56 -11.51 1.16
CA LEU A 12 42.48 -12.96 1.34
C LEU A 12 43.60 -13.46 2.26
N SER A 13 43.29 -14.42 3.12
CA SER A 13 44.27 -15.38 3.62
C SER A 13 43.62 -16.77 3.75
N SER A 14 44.12 -17.67 2.92
CA SER A 14 43.77 -19.08 2.82
C SER A 14 44.21 -19.88 4.05
N SER A 15 43.48 -20.94 4.38
CA SER A 15 44.00 -22.10 5.11
C SER A 15 43.37 -23.37 4.54
N LEU A 16 44.19 -24.16 3.88
CA LEU A 16 43.93 -25.54 3.45
C LEU A 16 44.15 -26.47 4.65
N LEU A 17 43.26 -27.45 4.87
CA LEU A 17 43.63 -28.86 5.10
C LEU A 17 42.40 -29.78 5.28
N ALA A 18 42.59 -30.97 4.70
CA ALA A 18 41.97 -32.28 4.99
C ALA A 18 40.64 -32.65 4.30
N CYS A 19 40.79 -33.38 3.19
CA CYS A 19 39.81 -34.32 2.69
C CYS A 19 39.55 -35.44 3.72
N GLY A 20 38.29 -35.70 4.03
CA GLY A 20 37.81 -36.92 4.67
C GLY A 20 36.56 -37.40 3.95
N ALA A 21 36.64 -38.59 3.35
CA ALA A 21 35.51 -39.27 2.71
C ALA A 21 34.48 -39.71 3.76
N GLY A 22 33.19 -39.49 3.50
CA GLY A 22 32.11 -39.96 4.37
C GLY A 22 30.72 -39.78 3.76
N SER A 23 30.17 -40.89 3.28
CA SER A 23 28.76 -41.27 3.13
C SER A 23 27.75 -40.30 2.50
N MET A 24 27.19 -40.75 1.38
CA MET A 24 25.88 -40.34 0.85
C MET A 24 24.76 -40.72 1.83
N GLY A 25 23.71 -39.89 1.87
CA GLY A 25 22.42 -40.19 2.51
C GLY A 25 21.92 -39.05 3.39
N GLY A 26 21.09 -38.18 2.83
CA GLY A 26 20.31 -37.20 3.58
C GLY A 26 19.16 -36.71 2.69
N GLU A 27 17.94 -37.09 3.05
CA GLU A 27 16.69 -36.61 2.48
C GLU A 27 16.62 -35.08 2.61
N ASP A 28 16.30 -34.39 1.51
CA ASP A 28 15.98 -32.96 1.52
C ASP A 28 14.64 -32.78 2.26
N ASP A 29 14.71 -32.45 3.54
CA ASP A 29 13.56 -31.93 4.29
C ASP A 29 13.05 -30.67 3.59
N PRO A 30 11.74 -30.52 3.34
CA PRO A 30 11.20 -29.27 2.84
C PRO A 30 11.47 -28.18 3.87
N VAL A 31 12.10 -27.10 3.42
CA VAL A 31 12.33 -25.89 4.21
C VAL A 31 11.00 -25.46 4.81
N LYS A 32 10.80 -25.73 6.10
CA LYS A 32 9.71 -25.18 6.88
C LYS A 32 9.92 -23.67 6.90
N GLY A 33 9.01 -22.93 6.25
CA GLY A 33 8.90 -21.50 6.46
C GLY A 33 8.74 -21.20 7.96
N PRO A 34 9.12 -20.00 8.43
CA PRO A 34 9.04 -19.67 9.84
C PRO A 34 7.61 -19.88 10.33
N VAL A 35 7.44 -20.83 11.24
CA VAL A 35 6.24 -20.97 12.07
C VAL A 35 6.20 -19.72 12.94
N ILE A 36 5.09 -18.98 12.90
CA ILE A 36 4.89 -17.85 13.81
C ILE A 36 4.62 -18.44 15.20
N ASP A 37 5.67 -18.51 16.00
CA ASP A 37 5.56 -18.72 17.44
C ASP A 37 5.05 -17.41 18.04
N GLY A 38 3.75 -17.37 18.39
CA GLY A 38 3.10 -16.21 19.01
C GLY A 38 3.52 -15.95 20.46
N SER A 39 4.78 -16.23 20.85
CA SER A 39 5.17 -16.25 22.27
C SER A 39 6.48 -15.54 22.65
N SER A 40 7.10 -14.70 21.81
CA SER A 40 8.29 -13.94 22.26
C SER A 40 8.31 -12.46 21.85
N CYS A 41 7.30 -11.70 22.24
CA CYS A 41 7.37 -10.24 22.32
C CYS A 41 8.07 -9.80 23.63
N GLU A 42 9.31 -10.26 23.90
CA GLU A 42 10.06 -9.74 25.06
C GLU A 42 10.69 -8.37 24.77
N GLN A 43 10.91 -8.02 23.49
CA GLN A 43 11.36 -6.69 23.05
C GLN A 43 10.71 -6.35 21.70
N ALA A 44 9.90 -5.29 21.66
CA ALA A 44 9.40 -4.75 20.40
C ALA A 44 10.60 -4.31 19.54
N GLN A 45 10.86 -4.99 18.42
CA GLN A 45 11.95 -4.61 17.54
C GLN A 45 11.52 -3.42 16.69
N VAL A 46 11.86 -2.24 17.17
CA VAL A 46 11.75 -1.00 16.41
C VAL A 46 12.60 -1.10 15.13
N GLY A 47 12.09 -0.60 14.01
CA GLY A 47 12.75 -0.74 12.72
C GLY A 47 14.11 -0.02 12.65
N ALA A 48 14.86 -0.30 11.59
CA ALA A 48 16.18 0.30 11.39
C ALA A 48 16.14 1.70 10.76
N PRO A 49 17.15 2.55 11.02
CA PRO A 49 17.29 3.84 10.36
C PRO A 49 17.17 3.68 8.84
N VAL A 50 16.28 4.47 8.22
CA VAL A 50 15.96 4.30 6.79
C VAL A 50 15.70 5.65 6.12
N LEU A 51 16.12 5.76 4.86
CA LEU A 51 15.64 6.78 3.94
C LEU A 51 14.59 6.13 3.05
N ARG A 52 13.34 6.58 3.11
CA ARG A 52 12.28 6.06 2.25
C ARG A 52 12.06 7.00 1.09
N ARG A 53 12.25 6.54 -0.14
CA ARG A 53 11.96 7.34 -1.32
C ARG A 53 10.45 7.57 -1.37
N LEU A 54 10.02 8.76 -1.74
CA LEU A 54 8.62 9.02 -2.05
C LEU A 54 8.23 8.23 -3.30
N SER A 55 7.06 7.59 -3.26
CA SER A 55 6.40 7.07 -4.46
C SER A 55 6.15 8.22 -5.46
N ALA A 56 5.91 7.88 -6.73
CA ALA A 56 5.59 8.87 -7.76
C ALA A 56 4.40 9.75 -7.35
N LEU A 57 3.36 9.15 -6.78
CA LEU A 57 2.18 9.87 -6.30
C LEU A 57 2.47 10.75 -5.08
N GLU A 58 3.22 10.25 -4.10
CA GLU A 58 3.59 11.06 -2.93
C GLU A 58 4.44 12.26 -3.32
N LEU A 59 5.38 12.09 -4.26
CA LEU A 59 6.17 13.20 -4.79
C LEU A 59 5.29 14.20 -5.53
N GLU A 60 4.36 13.73 -6.37
CA GLU A 60 3.42 14.59 -7.07
C GLU A 60 2.57 15.42 -6.10
N ASN A 61 1.93 14.77 -5.13
CA ASN A 61 1.11 15.44 -4.13
C ASN A 61 1.94 16.48 -3.35
N SER A 62 3.15 16.11 -2.92
CA SER A 62 4.03 17.01 -2.19
C SER A 62 4.43 18.23 -3.01
N LEU A 63 4.71 18.07 -4.30
CA LEU A 63 5.02 19.20 -5.18
C LEU A 63 3.81 20.10 -5.37
N ARG A 64 2.61 19.55 -5.58
CA ARG A 64 1.36 20.36 -5.68
C ARG A 64 1.06 21.13 -4.39
N ASP A 65 1.41 20.57 -3.23
CA ASP A 65 1.18 21.21 -1.92
C ASP A 65 2.21 22.28 -1.56
N VAL A 66 3.43 22.15 -2.09
CA VAL A 66 4.48 23.16 -1.93
C VAL A 66 4.26 24.29 -2.93
N PHE A 67 3.77 23.96 -4.14
CA PHE A 67 3.62 24.87 -5.27
C PHE A 67 2.19 24.82 -5.82
N PRO A 68 1.26 25.60 -5.25
CA PRO A 68 -0.14 25.66 -5.70
C PRO A 68 -0.29 26.07 -7.18
N GLU A 69 0.73 26.71 -7.76
CA GLU A 69 0.78 27.11 -9.17
C GLU A 69 0.83 25.90 -10.11
N LEU A 70 1.22 24.73 -9.62
CA LEU A 70 1.18 23.44 -10.33
C LEU A 70 -0.25 22.88 -10.44
N GLY A 71 -1.26 23.73 -10.59
CA GLY A 71 -2.65 23.29 -10.78
C GLY A 71 -2.81 22.31 -11.95
N ALA A 72 -3.93 21.57 -11.99
CA ALA A 72 -4.14 20.49 -12.97
C ALA A 72 -3.95 20.91 -14.44
N ALA A 73 -4.26 22.17 -14.78
CA ALA A 73 -4.07 22.70 -16.13
C ALA A 73 -2.62 23.08 -16.46
N ALA A 74 -1.81 23.39 -15.44
CA ALA A 74 -0.44 23.86 -15.60
C ALA A 74 0.57 22.70 -15.60
N TRP A 75 0.29 21.62 -14.88
CA TRP A 75 1.24 20.52 -14.70
C TRP A 75 0.57 19.13 -14.75
N SER A 76 1.09 18.28 -15.65
CA SER A 76 0.58 16.92 -15.91
C SER A 76 0.98 15.89 -14.86
N GLY A 77 1.76 16.26 -13.86
CA GLY A 77 2.29 15.33 -12.85
C GLY A 77 3.75 14.95 -13.07
N VAL A 78 4.26 14.11 -12.19
CA VAL A 78 5.69 13.73 -12.20
C VAL A 78 6.05 12.87 -13.40
N ARG A 79 7.33 12.87 -13.79
CA ARG A 79 7.85 12.04 -14.90
C ARG A 79 8.32 10.66 -14.47
N LEU A 80 8.13 10.30 -13.21
CA LEU A 80 8.54 9.02 -12.68
C LEU A 80 7.74 7.89 -13.34
N GLY A 81 8.42 6.80 -13.69
CA GLY A 81 7.77 5.57 -14.10
C GLY A 81 6.92 4.95 -12.98
N THR A 82 6.18 3.88 -13.32
CA THR A 82 5.40 3.12 -12.33
C THR A 82 6.30 2.61 -11.21
N ASP A 83 5.89 2.86 -9.97
CA ASP A 83 6.62 2.38 -8.81
C ASP A 83 6.64 0.83 -8.75
N PRO A 84 7.79 0.22 -8.43
CA PRO A 84 7.84 -1.22 -8.18
C PRO A 84 6.95 -1.59 -7.00
N THR A 85 6.36 -2.78 -7.07
CA THR A 85 5.50 -3.32 -6.03
C THR A 85 6.29 -4.35 -5.20
N SER A 86 6.15 -4.31 -3.88
CA SER A 86 6.71 -5.33 -2.99
C SER A 86 6.05 -6.70 -3.18
N GLU A 87 6.62 -7.75 -2.59
CA GLU A 87 5.99 -9.08 -2.57
C GLU A 87 4.58 -9.06 -1.97
N LEU A 88 4.33 -8.13 -1.03
CA LEU A 88 3.04 -7.91 -0.40
C LEU A 88 2.11 -7.00 -1.20
N GLY A 89 2.45 -6.60 -2.43
CA GLY A 89 1.55 -5.80 -3.26
C GLY A 89 1.57 -4.30 -2.97
N PHE A 90 2.55 -3.79 -2.21
CA PHE A 90 2.60 -2.38 -1.83
C PHE A 90 3.63 -1.57 -2.63
N THR A 91 3.27 -0.35 -3.03
CA THR A 91 4.12 0.54 -3.84
C THR A 91 4.90 1.56 -3.01
N ASN A 92 4.79 1.52 -1.68
CA ASN A 92 5.48 2.44 -0.76
C ASN A 92 6.60 1.75 0.05
N ASP A 93 7.05 0.59 -0.40
CA ASP A 93 8.09 -0.20 0.26
C ASP A 93 9.48 0.42 0.07
N ALA A 94 10.17 0.71 1.18
CA ALA A 94 11.46 1.38 1.16
C ALA A 94 12.58 0.56 0.50
N GLN A 95 12.50 -0.77 0.51
CA GLN A 95 13.47 -1.64 -0.15
C GLN A 95 13.21 -1.72 -1.66
N ALA A 96 11.94 -1.67 -2.08
CA ALA A 96 11.57 -1.67 -3.49
C ALA A 96 11.88 -0.33 -4.19
N LEU A 97 11.66 0.80 -3.52
CA LEU A 97 11.75 2.15 -4.11
C LEU A 97 13.19 2.69 -4.23
N GLN A 98 14.06 1.98 -4.94
CA GLN A 98 15.44 2.39 -5.21
C GLN A 98 15.57 3.43 -6.33
N VAL A 99 16.62 4.24 -6.31
CA VAL A 99 16.93 5.22 -7.38
C VAL A 99 17.99 4.67 -8.31
N GLY A 100 17.56 4.24 -9.49
CA GLY A 100 18.44 3.91 -10.61
C GLY A 100 18.74 5.11 -11.51
N ALA A 101 19.57 4.90 -12.54
CA ALA A 101 19.92 5.95 -13.50
C ALA A 101 18.69 6.54 -14.22
N GLN A 102 17.70 5.70 -14.53
CA GLN A 102 16.45 6.13 -15.16
C GLN A 102 15.62 7.02 -14.23
N THR A 103 15.39 6.57 -12.98
CA THR A 103 14.67 7.35 -11.96
C THR A 103 15.34 8.69 -11.69
N ALA A 104 16.68 8.74 -11.65
CA ALA A 104 17.42 9.99 -11.47
C ALA A 104 17.17 10.98 -12.62
N LYS A 105 17.11 10.48 -13.87
CA LYS A 105 16.79 11.31 -15.04
C LYS A 105 15.34 11.81 -15.01
N GLU A 106 14.40 10.97 -14.60
CA GLU A 106 12.98 11.33 -14.45
C GLU A 106 12.76 12.37 -13.35
N LEU A 107 13.50 12.27 -12.24
CA LEU A 107 13.51 13.27 -11.17
C LEU A 107 14.05 14.61 -11.67
N LEU A 108 15.14 14.62 -12.43
CA LEU A 108 15.66 15.85 -13.07
C LEU A 108 14.62 16.48 -13.99
N SER A 109 14.02 15.69 -14.89
CA SER A 109 12.98 16.18 -15.81
C SER A 109 11.78 16.76 -15.07
N THR A 110 11.36 16.10 -13.98
CA THR A 110 10.30 16.60 -13.09
C THR A 110 10.70 17.93 -12.46
N ALA A 111 11.93 18.03 -11.95
CA ALA A 111 12.44 19.23 -11.30
C ALA A 111 12.53 20.43 -12.27
N GLU A 112 12.99 20.20 -13.50
CA GLU A 112 13.07 21.23 -14.55
C GLU A 112 11.68 21.76 -14.92
N GLU A 113 10.71 20.87 -15.14
CA GLU A 113 9.32 21.27 -15.47
C GLU A 113 8.65 22.05 -14.35
N VAL A 114 8.77 21.59 -13.10
CA VAL A 114 8.22 22.29 -11.94
C VAL A 114 8.88 23.66 -11.80
N ALA A 115 10.21 23.73 -11.93
CA ALA A 115 10.92 24.99 -11.80
C ALA A 115 10.57 25.99 -12.91
N ASP A 116 10.34 25.52 -14.15
CA ASP A 116 9.86 26.36 -15.24
C ASP A 116 8.49 26.98 -14.94
N ILE A 117 7.56 26.21 -14.38
CA ILE A 117 6.22 26.71 -14.03
C ILE A 117 6.30 27.69 -12.85
N VAL A 118 6.96 27.30 -11.75
CA VAL A 118 7.01 28.09 -10.51
C VAL A 118 7.74 29.41 -10.71
N THR A 119 8.77 29.43 -11.56
CA THR A 119 9.55 30.64 -11.83
C THR A 119 9.04 31.47 -13.00
N ALA A 120 7.97 31.06 -13.68
CA ALA A 120 7.35 31.88 -14.72
C ALA A 120 6.87 33.24 -14.16
N ASP A 121 6.94 34.32 -14.93
CA ASP A 121 6.78 35.69 -14.43
C ASP A 121 5.52 35.91 -13.58
N ALA A 122 4.36 35.46 -14.06
CA ALA A 122 3.10 35.63 -13.34
C ALA A 122 3.03 34.80 -12.06
N ALA A 123 3.52 33.55 -12.12
CA ALA A 123 3.54 32.63 -10.98
C ALA A 123 4.52 33.13 -9.90
N LEU A 124 5.72 33.53 -10.31
CA LEU A 124 6.76 34.01 -9.41
C LEU A 124 6.37 35.34 -8.75
N ALA A 125 5.76 36.27 -9.48
CA ALA A 125 5.30 37.53 -8.91
C ALA A 125 4.19 37.32 -7.86
N ALA A 126 3.33 36.30 -8.04
CA ALA A 126 2.28 35.97 -7.10
C ALA A 126 2.81 35.25 -5.84
N SER A 127 3.75 34.31 -6.00
CA SER A 127 4.27 33.46 -4.91
C SER A 127 5.45 34.09 -4.15
N LEU A 128 6.18 35.00 -4.80
CA LEU A 128 7.34 35.70 -4.26
C LEU A 128 7.33 37.18 -4.69
N PRO A 129 6.51 38.04 -4.06
CA PRO A 129 6.35 39.44 -4.48
C PRO A 129 7.65 40.26 -4.51
N CYS A 130 8.64 39.92 -3.68
CA CYS A 130 9.95 40.58 -3.69
C CYS A 130 10.70 40.39 -5.02
N ALA A 131 10.41 39.34 -5.81
CA ALA A 131 11.05 39.11 -7.10
C ALA A 131 10.72 40.21 -8.11
N ALA A 132 9.50 40.76 -8.03
CA ALA A 132 9.07 41.87 -8.86
C ALA A 132 9.47 43.23 -8.27
N ALA A 133 9.39 43.37 -6.94
CA ALA A 133 9.63 44.65 -6.26
C ALA A 133 11.12 44.97 -6.09
N GLN A 134 11.91 44.01 -5.59
CA GLN A 134 13.31 44.16 -5.19
C GLN A 134 14.07 42.83 -5.37
N PRO A 135 14.34 42.41 -6.63
CA PRO A 135 15.12 41.20 -6.88
C PRO A 135 16.53 41.36 -6.31
N GLY A 136 16.95 40.41 -5.47
CA GLY A 136 18.24 40.47 -4.80
C GLY A 136 18.49 39.31 -3.83
N PRO A 137 19.65 39.27 -3.17
CA PRO A 137 20.05 38.16 -2.30
C PRO A 137 19.06 37.84 -1.17
N GLU A 138 18.45 38.87 -0.58
CA GLU A 138 17.44 38.70 0.48
C GLU A 138 16.18 38.01 -0.05
N CYS A 139 15.72 38.39 -1.25
CA CYS A 139 14.57 37.77 -1.89
C CYS A 139 14.85 36.31 -2.29
N ALA A 140 16.07 36.01 -2.77
CA ALA A 140 16.49 34.63 -3.01
C ALA A 140 16.55 33.80 -1.71
N ALA A 141 17.01 34.40 -0.61
CA ALA A 141 17.01 33.76 0.70
C ALA A 141 15.60 33.48 1.21
N GLU A 142 14.65 34.39 1.00
CA GLU A 142 13.23 34.18 1.32
C GLU A 142 12.66 32.99 0.53
N PHE A 143 12.94 32.90 -0.78
CA PHE A 143 12.52 31.78 -1.62
C PHE A 143 13.06 30.44 -1.10
N VAL A 144 14.37 30.37 -0.83
CA VAL A 144 15.01 29.15 -0.32
C VAL A 144 14.44 28.74 1.03
N THR A 145 14.26 29.69 1.96
CA THR A 145 13.72 29.38 3.30
C THR A 145 12.25 28.94 3.23
N ARG A 146 11.40 29.64 2.47
CA ARG A 146 9.97 29.32 2.36
C ARG A 146 9.73 27.94 1.74
N HIS A 147 10.27 27.70 0.55
CA HIS A 147 10.02 26.45 -0.17
C HIS A 147 10.86 25.30 0.38
N GLY A 148 12.06 25.59 0.89
CA GLY A 148 12.93 24.59 1.49
C GLY A 148 12.34 23.98 2.76
N LEU A 149 11.66 24.76 3.60
CA LEU A 149 10.97 24.24 4.78
C LEU A 149 9.95 23.15 4.42
N ARG A 150 9.13 23.37 3.39
CA ARG A 150 8.10 22.40 2.96
C ARG A 150 8.66 21.26 2.11
N LEU A 151 9.67 21.52 1.28
CA LEU A 151 10.32 20.48 0.46
C LEU A 151 11.16 19.54 1.31
N PHE A 152 12.00 20.08 2.20
CA PHE A 152 12.89 19.29 3.05
C PHE A 152 12.20 18.83 4.33
N ARG A 153 11.00 19.38 4.62
CA ARG A 153 10.14 19.03 5.75
C ARG A 153 10.78 19.28 7.12
N ARG A 154 11.77 20.16 7.11
CA ARG A 154 12.49 20.72 8.25
C ARG A 154 13.09 22.06 7.84
N PRO A 155 13.48 22.90 8.80
CA PRO A 155 14.29 24.07 8.50
C PRO A 155 15.51 23.70 7.64
N VAL A 156 15.74 24.47 6.59
CA VAL A 156 16.96 24.40 5.79
C VAL A 156 18.12 24.81 6.70
N THR A 157 19.20 24.03 6.71
CA THR A 157 20.37 24.40 7.53
C THR A 157 21.08 25.62 6.95
N GLU A 158 21.88 26.31 7.76
CA GLU A 158 22.67 27.45 7.27
C GLU A 158 23.68 27.03 6.18
N GLU A 159 24.25 25.81 6.28
CA GLU A 159 25.11 25.23 5.24
C GLU A 159 24.33 25.06 3.92
N GLU A 160 23.18 24.39 3.96
CA GLU A 160 22.34 24.14 2.78
C GLU A 160 21.87 25.45 2.14
N LYS A 161 21.47 26.41 2.97
CA LYS A 161 21.06 27.74 2.52
C LYS A 161 22.22 28.48 1.85
N GLY A 162 23.42 28.42 2.44
CA GLY A 162 24.64 29.01 1.87
C GLY A 162 24.97 28.44 0.50
N GLU A 163 24.92 27.11 0.34
CA GLU A 163 25.17 26.43 -0.94
C GLU A 163 24.14 26.80 -2.01
N LEU A 164 22.85 26.82 -1.66
CA LEU A 164 21.76 27.17 -2.58
C LEU A 164 21.82 28.63 -3.03
N LEU A 165 22.20 29.56 -2.14
CA LEU A 165 22.38 30.97 -2.46
C LEU A 165 23.64 31.23 -3.28
N ALA A 166 24.72 30.48 -3.04
CA ALA A 166 25.92 30.53 -3.87
C ALA A 166 25.62 30.03 -5.30
N LEU A 167 24.82 28.96 -5.43
CA LEU A 167 24.34 28.47 -6.72
C LEU A 167 23.49 29.55 -7.42
N HIS A 168 22.51 30.14 -6.71
CA HIS A 168 21.68 31.22 -7.24
C HIS A 168 22.53 32.34 -7.81
N ALA A 169 23.45 32.89 -7.00
CA ALA A 169 24.31 34.01 -7.38
C ALA A 169 25.21 33.68 -8.59
N SER A 170 25.73 32.46 -8.66
CA SER A 170 26.55 31.99 -9.79
C SER A 170 25.76 31.94 -11.11
N VAL A 171 24.51 31.49 -11.05
CA VAL A 171 23.62 31.39 -12.23
C VAL A 171 23.08 32.77 -12.61
N SER A 172 22.57 33.54 -11.65
CA SER A 172 22.01 34.86 -11.92
C SER A 172 23.06 35.84 -12.43
N GLY A 173 24.31 35.74 -12.00
CA GLY A 173 25.42 36.55 -12.52
C GLY A 173 25.76 36.28 -14.00
N LYS A 174 25.31 35.16 -14.56
CA LYS A 174 25.49 34.79 -15.98
C LYS A 174 24.20 34.92 -16.80
N SER A 175 23.07 35.18 -16.14
CA SER A 175 21.74 35.22 -16.75
C SER A 175 20.90 36.30 -16.06
N ASP A 176 19.79 35.93 -15.43
CA ASP A 176 18.94 36.82 -14.65
C ASP A 176 18.51 36.17 -13.31
N PHE A 177 17.87 36.98 -12.46
CA PHE A 177 17.42 36.56 -11.12
C PHE A 177 16.49 35.34 -11.15
N ARG A 178 15.59 35.29 -12.14
CA ARG A 178 14.57 34.25 -12.31
C ARG A 178 15.21 32.93 -12.75
N VAL A 179 16.14 32.97 -13.70
CA VAL A 179 16.93 31.79 -14.12
C VAL A 179 17.79 31.29 -12.95
N GLY A 180 18.30 32.18 -12.11
CA GLY A 180 18.93 31.82 -10.84
C GLY A 180 17.99 31.01 -9.96
N LEU A 181 16.77 31.51 -9.71
CA LEU A 181 15.77 30.80 -8.90
C LEU A 181 15.35 29.47 -9.52
N LYS A 182 15.22 29.38 -10.85
CA LYS A 182 14.89 28.13 -11.55
C LYS A 182 15.89 27.04 -11.17
N TRP A 183 17.19 27.30 -11.37
CA TRP A 183 18.21 26.29 -11.10
C TRP A 183 18.41 26.02 -9.61
N THR A 184 18.18 27.01 -8.74
CA THR A 184 18.10 26.78 -7.30
C THR A 184 16.97 25.81 -6.96
N LEU A 185 15.77 26.01 -7.50
CA LEU A 185 14.63 25.11 -7.28
C LEU A 185 14.88 23.72 -7.86
N VAL A 186 15.46 23.61 -9.05
CA VAL A 186 15.90 22.33 -9.64
C VAL A 186 16.85 21.60 -8.69
N SER A 187 17.78 22.32 -8.06
CA SER A 187 18.70 21.75 -7.06
C SER A 187 17.98 21.33 -5.77
N MET A 188 16.97 22.08 -5.33
CA MET A 188 16.19 21.73 -4.15
C MET A 188 15.35 20.46 -4.38
N ILE A 189 14.65 20.34 -5.51
CA ILE A 189 13.82 19.17 -5.82
C ILE A 189 14.69 17.90 -6.01
N GLN A 190 15.90 18.05 -6.56
CA GLN A 190 16.87 16.95 -6.69
C GLN A 190 17.69 16.67 -5.43
N SER A 191 17.46 17.40 -4.33
CA SER A 191 18.10 17.09 -3.06
C SER A 191 17.51 15.80 -2.48
N PRO A 192 18.31 14.90 -1.89
CA PRO A 192 17.79 13.76 -1.14
C PRO A 192 16.75 14.18 -0.08
N GLN A 193 16.87 15.39 0.48
CA GLN A 193 15.93 15.93 1.45
C GLN A 193 14.52 16.15 0.87
N ALA A 194 14.38 16.32 -0.45
CA ALA A 194 13.11 16.59 -1.11
C ALA A 194 12.36 15.32 -1.54
N PHE A 195 13.06 14.30 -2.04
CA PHE A 195 12.44 13.08 -2.57
C PHE A 195 12.64 11.82 -1.70
N TYR A 196 13.38 11.92 -0.59
CA TYR A 196 13.33 10.95 0.51
C TYR A 196 12.63 11.57 1.73
N ARG A 197 11.91 10.73 2.49
CA ARG A 197 11.63 10.99 3.89
C ARG A 197 12.74 10.37 4.74
N SER A 198 13.28 11.18 5.66
CA SER A 198 14.28 10.73 6.63
C SER A 198 13.58 10.10 7.81
N GLU A 199 14.05 8.91 8.18
CA GLU A 199 13.71 8.23 9.42
C GLU A 199 15.00 7.63 9.98
N ILE A 200 16.05 8.46 10.03
CA ILE A 200 17.38 8.08 10.48
C ILE A 200 17.47 8.27 11.99
N GLY A 201 16.88 9.35 12.50
CA GLY A 201 16.94 9.73 13.90
C GLY A 201 18.32 10.18 14.37
N VAL A 202 18.38 10.55 15.64
CA VAL A 202 19.57 11.01 16.35
C VAL A 202 19.96 9.95 17.37
N PRO A 203 21.25 9.52 17.44
CA PRO A 203 21.70 8.56 18.43
C PRO A 203 21.35 8.96 19.87
N ASN A 204 20.72 8.06 20.61
CA ASN A 204 20.38 8.22 22.01
C ASN A 204 20.36 6.84 22.70
N ALA A 205 21.17 6.63 23.74
CA ALA A 205 21.15 5.44 24.58
C ALA A 205 21.10 4.07 23.84
N GLY A 206 21.87 3.92 22.75
CA GLY A 206 21.94 2.66 21.99
C GLY A 206 20.85 2.50 20.91
N ARG A 207 19.95 3.48 20.77
CA ARG A 207 18.96 3.59 19.70
C ARG A 207 19.07 4.93 18.99
N TYR A 208 18.16 5.20 18.06
CA TYR A 208 18.06 6.47 17.34
C TYR A 208 16.67 7.04 17.56
N GLU A 209 16.55 8.24 18.13
CA GLU A 209 15.26 8.93 18.28
C GLU A 209 14.98 9.74 17.02
N LEU A 210 13.80 9.56 16.43
CA LEU A 210 13.36 10.41 15.34
C LEU A 210 13.20 11.85 15.84
N THR A 211 13.66 12.80 15.05
CA THR A 211 13.42 14.22 15.32
C THR A 211 11.93 14.55 15.17
N GLN A 212 11.48 15.63 15.80
CA GLN A 212 10.08 16.08 15.68
C GLN A 212 9.64 16.30 14.22
N HIS A 213 10.56 16.75 13.36
CA HIS A 213 10.30 16.94 11.94
C HIS A 213 10.23 15.63 11.16
N GLU A 214 11.03 14.62 11.53
CA GLU A 214 10.91 13.25 10.99
C GLU A 214 9.58 12.62 11.41
N ILE A 215 9.15 12.83 12.66
CA ILE A 215 7.85 12.36 13.16
C ILE A 215 6.69 13.04 12.41
N ALA A 216 6.69 14.37 12.28
CA ALA A 216 5.70 15.10 11.48
C ALA A 216 5.65 14.60 10.03
N THR A 217 6.82 14.37 9.43
CA THR A 217 6.94 13.83 8.08
C THR A 217 6.33 12.44 7.97
N ALA A 218 6.72 11.52 8.84
CA ALA A 218 6.19 10.16 8.85
C ALA A 218 4.67 10.17 9.03
N LEU A 219 4.17 10.98 9.97
CA LEU A 219 2.73 11.13 10.22
C LEU A 219 1.98 11.63 8.99
N ALA A 220 2.42 12.72 8.37
CA ALA A 220 1.75 13.31 7.22
C ALA A 220 1.63 12.33 6.06
N TYR A 221 2.72 11.64 5.72
CA TYR A 221 2.68 10.71 4.61
C TYR A 221 1.92 9.42 4.92
N ASN A 222 2.04 8.89 6.14
CA ASN A 222 1.34 7.66 6.53
C ASN A 222 -0.18 7.85 6.58
N THR A 223 -0.64 9.08 6.83
CA THR A 223 -2.07 9.39 6.98
C THR A 223 -2.69 10.09 5.78
N THR A 224 -1.93 10.90 5.02
CA THR A 224 -2.46 11.70 3.90
C THR A 224 -1.71 11.49 2.59
N GLY A 225 -0.55 10.82 2.60
CA GLY A 225 0.26 10.55 1.41
C GLY A 225 0.87 11.80 0.79
N THR A 226 1.24 12.80 1.59
CA THR A 226 1.89 14.04 1.14
C THR A 226 2.74 14.69 2.23
N THR A 227 3.41 15.78 1.87
CA THR A 227 4.25 16.58 2.77
C THR A 227 3.44 17.21 3.92
N PRO A 228 4.00 17.36 5.13
CA PRO A 228 3.34 18.05 6.23
C PRO A 228 2.77 19.43 5.87
N THR A 229 1.63 19.77 6.47
CA THR A 229 1.09 21.13 6.42
C THR A 229 1.97 22.08 7.24
N PRO A 230 1.91 23.40 7.01
CA PRO A 230 2.60 24.37 7.85
C PRO A 230 2.29 24.20 9.35
N GLU A 231 1.03 23.93 9.69
CA GLU A 231 0.59 23.76 11.08
C GLU A 231 1.25 22.54 11.74
N LEU A 232 1.42 21.44 11.00
CA LEU A 232 2.07 20.24 11.51
C LEU A 232 3.58 20.43 11.68
N LEU A 233 4.23 21.19 10.78
CA LEU A 233 5.64 21.58 10.94
C LEU A 233 5.82 22.53 12.13
N ASP A 234 4.88 23.44 12.37
CA ASP A 234 4.91 24.34 13.51
C ASP A 234 4.77 23.57 14.84
N LYS A 235 3.92 22.54 14.90
CA LYS A 235 3.84 21.61 16.05
C LYS A 235 5.17 20.90 16.27
N ALA A 236 5.81 20.43 15.20
CA ALA A 236 7.13 19.80 15.27
C ALA A 236 8.19 20.77 15.82
N ALA A 237 8.19 22.02 15.34
CA ALA A 237 9.12 23.05 15.80
C ALA A 237 8.96 23.37 17.29
N ARG A 238 7.73 23.27 17.83
CA ARG A 238 7.43 23.45 19.26
C ARG A 238 7.62 22.19 20.12
N GLY A 239 7.95 21.04 19.52
CA GLY A 239 8.14 19.79 20.26
C GLY A 239 6.84 19.09 20.69
N GLU A 240 5.71 19.45 20.09
CA GLU A 240 4.37 18.99 20.49
C GLU A 240 4.04 17.57 20.00
N LEU A 241 4.93 16.92 19.24
CA LEU A 241 4.75 15.59 18.65
C LEU A 241 5.58 14.51 19.37
N SER A 242 5.74 14.64 20.70
CA SER A 242 6.64 13.78 21.48
C SER A 242 5.96 12.58 22.18
N SER A 243 4.70 12.73 22.57
CA SER A 243 3.93 11.70 23.29
C SER A 243 3.10 10.83 22.35
N PRO A 244 2.92 9.52 22.61
CA PRO A 244 2.05 8.64 21.83
C PRO A 244 0.66 9.21 21.63
N GLU A 245 0.06 9.76 22.68
CA GLU A 245 -1.31 10.26 22.69
C GLU A 245 -1.48 11.43 21.71
N ALA A 246 -0.53 12.37 21.72
CA ALA A 246 -0.50 13.49 20.77
C ALA A 246 -0.38 13.00 19.31
N LEU A 247 0.40 11.95 19.05
CA LEU A 247 0.54 11.38 17.71
C LEU A 247 -0.73 10.69 17.24
N VAL A 248 -1.40 9.94 18.12
CA VAL A 248 -2.68 9.30 17.81
C VAL A 248 -3.75 10.34 17.51
N GLU A 249 -3.84 11.42 18.31
CA GLU A 249 -4.82 12.48 18.07
C GLU A 249 -4.57 13.24 16.76
N GLU A 250 -3.29 13.52 16.45
CA GLU A 250 -2.95 14.14 15.18
C GLU A 250 -3.23 13.20 13.99
N ALA A 251 -2.94 11.91 14.12
CA ALA A 251 -3.25 10.91 13.10
C ALA A 251 -4.75 10.80 12.85
N ARG A 252 -5.55 10.76 13.93
CA ARG A 252 -7.03 10.72 13.89
C ARG A 252 -7.57 11.92 13.12
N ALA A 253 -7.05 13.12 13.38
CA ALA A 253 -7.43 14.34 12.69
C ALA A 253 -7.08 14.28 11.19
N LEU A 254 -5.86 13.85 10.85
CA LEU A 254 -5.41 13.77 9.45
C LEU A 254 -6.16 12.70 8.64
N LEU A 255 -6.41 11.53 9.23
CA LEU A 255 -7.16 10.42 8.60
C LEU A 255 -8.62 10.78 8.30
N SER A 256 -9.17 11.76 9.02
CA SER A 256 -10.55 12.26 8.83
C SER A 256 -10.66 13.34 7.76
N THR A 257 -9.55 13.81 7.19
CA THR A 257 -9.56 14.77 6.08
C THR A 257 -9.88 14.08 4.75
N PRO A 258 -10.32 14.82 3.70
CA PRO A 258 -10.50 14.24 2.37
C PRO A 258 -9.25 13.51 1.85
N ARG A 259 -8.04 14.03 2.12
CA ARG A 259 -6.79 13.35 1.77
C ARG A 259 -6.52 12.12 2.62
N GLY A 260 -6.97 12.12 3.87
CA GLY A 260 -6.97 10.95 4.73
C GLY A 260 -7.78 9.81 4.14
N HIS A 261 -9.00 10.10 3.67
CA HIS A 261 -9.86 9.14 2.97
C HIS A 261 -9.18 8.60 1.70
N GLU A 262 -8.57 9.46 0.90
CA GLU A 262 -7.84 9.03 -0.30
C GLU A 262 -6.64 8.12 0.04
N ALA A 263 -5.86 8.45 1.08
CA ALA A 263 -4.73 7.65 1.53
C ALA A 263 -5.16 6.26 2.03
N MET A 264 -6.23 6.21 2.83
CA MET A 264 -6.83 4.96 3.28
C MET A 264 -7.35 4.13 2.09
N SER A 265 -8.06 4.77 1.16
CA SER A 265 -8.57 4.10 -0.04
C SER A 265 -7.44 3.48 -0.87
N ARG A 266 -6.27 4.14 -0.96
CA ARG A 266 -5.08 3.59 -1.65
C ARG A 266 -4.52 2.36 -0.95
N PHE A 267 -4.40 2.39 0.37
CA PHE A 267 -4.00 1.20 1.14
C PHE A 267 -4.94 0.03 0.84
N LEU A 268 -6.25 0.24 0.97
CA LEU A 268 -7.25 -0.81 0.77
C LEU A 268 -7.23 -1.35 -0.67
N GLN A 269 -7.02 -0.47 -1.65
CA GLN A 269 -6.90 -0.88 -3.05
C GLN A 269 -5.67 -1.76 -3.29
N GLN A 270 -4.53 -1.44 -2.68
CA GLN A 270 -3.31 -2.25 -2.81
C GLN A 270 -3.41 -3.56 -2.03
N TRP A 271 -3.89 -3.51 -0.78
CA TRP A 271 -4.08 -4.69 0.08
C TRP A 271 -4.96 -5.74 -0.61
N LEU A 272 -6.10 -5.33 -1.14
CA LEU A 272 -7.10 -6.23 -1.72
C LEU A 272 -6.93 -6.39 -3.25
N SER A 273 -6.07 -5.58 -3.87
CA SER A 273 -5.89 -5.52 -5.33
C SER A 273 -7.20 -5.35 -6.11
N TYR A 274 -8.20 -4.68 -5.52
CA TYR A 274 -9.55 -4.65 -6.10
C TYR A 274 -9.64 -3.80 -7.38
N GLY A 275 -8.63 -2.97 -7.70
CA GLY A 275 -8.55 -2.26 -8.98
C GLY A 275 -8.20 -3.15 -10.17
N LYS A 276 -7.72 -4.38 -9.94
CA LYS A 276 -7.40 -5.38 -10.98
C LYS A 276 -8.56 -5.65 -11.93
N VAL A 277 -9.81 -5.52 -11.46
CA VAL A 277 -11.03 -5.74 -12.25
C VAL A 277 -11.10 -4.85 -13.52
N ASN A 278 -10.44 -3.70 -13.54
CA ASN A 278 -10.44 -2.83 -14.73
C ASN A 278 -9.55 -3.34 -15.86
N GLY A 279 -8.57 -4.19 -15.53
CA GLY A 279 -7.59 -4.71 -16.48
C GLY A 279 -7.94 -6.07 -17.08
N ILE A 280 -9.09 -6.65 -16.72
CA ILE A 280 -9.49 -7.98 -17.18
C ILE A 280 -10.57 -7.91 -18.26
N ALA A 281 -10.55 -8.91 -19.14
CA ALA A 281 -11.60 -9.13 -20.14
C ALA A 281 -12.49 -10.32 -19.73
N LYS A 282 -13.74 -10.31 -20.19
CA LYS A 282 -14.70 -11.42 -20.06
C LYS A 282 -15.25 -11.77 -21.42
N GLU A 283 -15.14 -13.04 -21.83
CA GLU A 283 -15.53 -13.48 -23.18
C GLU A 283 -16.99 -13.15 -23.52
N LYS A 284 -17.88 -13.26 -22.52
CA LYS A 284 -19.33 -13.09 -22.70
C LYS A 284 -19.83 -11.66 -22.51
N ILE A 285 -18.95 -10.72 -22.11
CA ILE A 285 -19.32 -9.30 -21.93
C ILE A 285 -18.34 -8.43 -22.71
N PRO A 286 -18.74 -7.95 -23.89
CA PRO A 286 -18.06 -6.84 -24.55
C PRO A 286 -17.98 -5.63 -23.59
N ASP A 287 -16.87 -4.91 -23.60
CA ASP A 287 -16.64 -3.71 -22.80
C ASP A 287 -16.81 -3.90 -21.28
N PHE A 288 -16.40 -5.07 -20.77
CA PHE A 288 -16.43 -5.39 -19.33
C PHE A 288 -15.73 -4.34 -18.45
N SER A 289 -14.76 -3.59 -18.98
CA SER A 289 -14.11 -2.49 -18.26
C SER A 289 -15.09 -1.43 -17.71
N THR A 290 -16.23 -1.22 -18.38
CA THR A 290 -17.29 -0.33 -17.87
C THR A 290 -17.87 -0.86 -16.55
N TYR A 291 -18.13 -2.17 -16.48
CA TYR A 291 -18.58 -2.81 -15.24
C TYR A 291 -17.46 -2.89 -14.22
N GLY A 292 -16.22 -3.13 -14.63
CA GLY A 292 -15.06 -3.10 -13.75
C GLY A 292 -14.95 -1.78 -12.98
N ALA A 293 -15.11 -0.65 -13.65
CA ALA A 293 -15.08 0.66 -13.00
C ALA A 293 -16.22 0.83 -11.99
N LEU A 294 -17.44 0.36 -12.31
CA LEU A 294 -18.58 0.39 -11.38
C LEU A 294 -18.39 -0.55 -10.18
N MET A 295 -17.82 -1.73 -10.39
CA MET A 295 -17.50 -2.70 -9.33
C MET A 295 -16.39 -2.19 -8.41
N GLN A 296 -15.41 -1.46 -8.96
CA GLN A 296 -14.39 -0.80 -8.16
C GLN A 296 -15.04 0.26 -7.25
N GLU A 297 -15.96 1.05 -7.78
CA GLU A 297 -16.67 2.07 -7.02
C GLU A 297 -17.64 1.47 -5.98
N GLU A 298 -18.34 0.37 -6.30
CA GLU A 298 -19.11 -0.44 -5.34
C GLU A 298 -18.25 -0.79 -4.11
N THR A 299 -17.10 -1.41 -4.34
CA THR A 299 -16.19 -1.84 -3.27
C THR A 299 -15.63 -0.65 -2.49
N ARG A 300 -15.28 0.45 -3.17
CA ARG A 300 -14.77 1.66 -2.52
C ARG A 300 -15.80 2.25 -1.55
N LEU A 301 -17.06 2.37 -1.98
CA LEU A 301 -18.16 2.89 -1.17
C LEU A 301 -18.49 1.94 -0.01
N PHE A 302 -18.48 0.63 -0.24
CA PHE A 302 -18.63 -0.37 0.82
C PHE A 302 -17.57 -0.20 1.90
N LEU A 303 -16.30 -0.13 1.52
CA LEU A 303 -15.19 0.07 2.45
C LEU A 303 -15.30 1.39 3.22
N GLU A 304 -15.69 2.47 2.53
CA GLU A 304 -15.91 3.79 3.16
C GLU A 304 -17.06 3.75 4.18
N GLU A 305 -18.16 3.05 3.89
CA GLU A 305 -19.25 2.84 4.85
C GLU A 305 -18.74 2.13 6.12
N ILE A 306 -18.08 0.99 5.97
CA ILE A 306 -17.61 0.18 7.10
C ILE A 306 -16.60 0.96 7.97
N ILE A 307 -15.63 1.61 7.33
CA ILE A 307 -14.50 2.22 8.05
C ILE A 307 -14.87 3.58 8.64
N TYR A 308 -15.50 4.45 7.87
CA TYR A 308 -15.72 5.85 8.27
C TYR A 308 -17.13 6.11 8.81
N THR A 309 -18.16 5.46 8.25
CA THR A 309 -19.53 5.69 8.70
C THR A 309 -19.86 4.83 9.93
N ARG A 310 -19.47 3.56 9.91
CA ARG A 310 -19.76 2.62 11.01
C ARG A 310 -18.63 2.55 12.04
N GLY A 311 -17.42 3.00 11.70
CA GLY A 311 -16.26 2.95 12.59
C GLY A 311 -15.86 1.51 12.96
N ALA A 312 -16.12 0.56 12.07
CA ALA A 312 -16.08 -0.86 12.38
C ALA A 312 -14.74 -1.55 12.07
N GLY A 313 -14.61 -2.76 12.60
CA GLY A 313 -13.41 -3.61 12.48
C GLY A 313 -13.53 -4.69 11.40
N VAL A 314 -12.60 -5.65 11.46
CA VAL A 314 -12.45 -6.75 10.49
C VAL A 314 -13.68 -7.66 10.43
N THR A 315 -14.30 -7.96 11.56
CA THR A 315 -15.50 -8.83 11.62
C THR A 315 -16.62 -8.28 10.75
N GLU A 316 -16.88 -6.98 10.85
CA GLU A 316 -17.96 -6.33 10.10
C GLU A 316 -17.60 -6.13 8.64
N LEU A 317 -16.34 -5.84 8.34
CA LEU A 317 -15.82 -5.82 6.98
C LEU A 317 -16.14 -7.13 6.23
N LEU A 318 -16.06 -8.27 6.91
CA LEU A 318 -16.34 -9.58 6.33
C LEU A 318 -17.82 -9.94 6.31
N THR A 319 -18.63 -9.45 7.26
CA THR A 319 -19.99 -9.97 7.49
C THR A 319 -21.12 -8.98 7.17
N ALA A 320 -20.81 -7.71 6.86
CA ALA A 320 -21.82 -6.70 6.58
C ALA A 320 -22.73 -7.12 5.41
N PRO A 321 -24.06 -7.14 5.59
CA PRO A 321 -25.00 -7.56 4.55
C PRO A 321 -25.33 -6.43 3.57
N THR A 322 -24.41 -5.50 3.32
CA THR A 322 -24.65 -4.30 2.51
C THR A 322 -23.78 -4.27 1.27
N THR A 323 -24.25 -3.55 0.25
CA THR A 323 -23.44 -3.16 -0.91
C THR A 323 -23.94 -1.83 -1.47
N PHE A 324 -23.23 -1.28 -2.45
CA PHE A 324 -23.58 -0.04 -3.14
C PHE A 324 -23.81 -0.30 -4.61
N LEU A 325 -25.00 0.03 -5.12
CA LEU A 325 -25.36 -0.21 -6.51
C LEU A 325 -25.92 1.05 -7.14
N ASN A 326 -25.62 1.29 -8.41
CA ASN A 326 -26.41 2.15 -9.27
C ASN A 326 -27.36 1.30 -10.15
N ALA A 327 -28.18 1.93 -11.00
CA ALA A 327 -29.14 1.21 -11.83
C ALA A 327 -28.50 0.17 -12.77
N GLN A 328 -27.33 0.49 -13.33
CA GLN A 328 -26.63 -0.39 -14.26
C GLN A 328 -26.11 -1.64 -13.55
N LEU A 329 -25.46 -1.47 -12.39
CA LEU A 329 -24.89 -2.58 -11.63
C LEU A 329 -25.98 -3.42 -10.94
N SER A 330 -27.07 -2.79 -10.48
CA SER A 330 -28.25 -3.49 -9.94
C SER A 330 -28.92 -4.39 -10.98
N THR A 331 -29.09 -3.89 -12.21
CA THR A 331 -29.61 -4.70 -13.33
C THR A 331 -28.65 -5.82 -13.67
N PHE A 332 -27.35 -5.54 -13.68
CA PHE A 332 -26.30 -6.50 -14.00
C PHE A 332 -26.27 -7.69 -13.02
N TYR A 333 -26.42 -7.42 -11.72
CA TYR A 333 -26.47 -8.45 -10.67
C TYR A 333 -27.84 -9.10 -10.49
N GLY A 334 -28.91 -8.52 -11.05
CA GLY A 334 -30.26 -9.04 -10.90
C GLY A 334 -30.96 -8.65 -9.58
N TYR A 335 -30.49 -7.59 -8.90
CA TYR A 335 -31.17 -7.05 -7.70
C TYR A 335 -32.53 -6.41 -8.04
N GLY A 336 -32.55 -5.63 -9.13
CA GLY A 336 -33.69 -4.76 -9.45
C GLY A 336 -33.91 -3.63 -8.44
N GLY A 337 -34.88 -2.75 -8.72
CA GLY A 337 -35.35 -1.72 -7.78
C GLY A 337 -34.47 -0.47 -7.62
N VAL A 338 -33.18 -0.52 -7.98
CA VAL A 338 -32.28 0.66 -7.95
C VAL A 338 -32.40 1.45 -9.24
N THR A 339 -32.49 2.78 -9.14
CA THR A 339 -32.67 3.68 -10.28
C THR A 339 -31.64 4.81 -10.28
N GLY A 340 -31.36 5.38 -11.45
CA GLY A 340 -30.41 6.48 -11.60
C GLY A 340 -28.93 6.06 -11.70
N GLN A 341 -28.08 7.05 -11.95
CA GLN A 341 -26.64 6.86 -12.16
C GLN A 341 -25.82 6.83 -10.85
N GLY A 342 -26.34 7.46 -9.80
CA GLY A 342 -25.71 7.48 -8.48
C GLY A 342 -25.81 6.15 -7.76
N PHE A 343 -24.79 5.82 -6.98
CA PHE A 343 -24.77 4.64 -6.12
C PHE A 343 -25.68 4.84 -4.91
N GLN A 344 -26.40 3.77 -4.55
CA GLN A 344 -27.30 3.72 -3.40
C GLN A 344 -26.91 2.51 -2.55
N ARG A 345 -27.00 2.67 -1.23
CA ARG A 345 -26.81 1.56 -0.28
C ARG A 345 -27.97 0.58 -0.42
N VAL A 346 -27.67 -0.70 -0.55
CA VAL A 346 -28.63 -1.80 -0.75
C VAL A 346 -28.30 -2.94 0.21
N GLU A 347 -29.33 -3.54 0.80
CA GLU A 347 -29.19 -4.78 1.57
C GLU A 347 -29.05 -5.98 0.62
N ARG A 348 -28.09 -6.85 0.89
CA ARG A 348 -27.80 -8.06 0.13
C ARG A 348 -28.65 -9.21 0.66
N PRO A 349 -29.28 -10.02 -0.21
CA PRO A 349 -29.85 -11.29 0.19
C PRO A 349 -28.74 -12.16 0.82
N LEU A 350 -28.94 -12.62 2.06
CA LEU A 350 -27.88 -13.30 2.83
C LEU A 350 -27.39 -14.58 2.15
N GLU A 351 -28.27 -15.23 1.39
CA GLU A 351 -27.96 -16.41 0.57
C GLU A 351 -27.04 -16.10 -0.62
N TRP A 352 -26.92 -14.83 -1.01
CA TRP A 352 -25.97 -14.38 -2.04
C TRP A 352 -24.59 -14.03 -1.47
N GLY A 353 -24.34 -14.27 -0.18
CA GLY A 353 -23.08 -13.92 0.49
C GLY A 353 -23.13 -12.56 1.18
N VAL A 354 -22.06 -12.23 1.92
CA VAL A 354 -21.96 -10.99 2.71
C VAL A 354 -20.55 -10.41 2.67
N GLY A 355 -20.47 -9.12 2.99
CA GLY A 355 -19.25 -8.35 3.21
C GLY A 355 -18.26 -8.35 2.06
N LEU A 356 -16.98 -8.28 2.41
CA LEU A 356 -15.85 -8.09 1.51
C LEU A 356 -15.78 -9.16 0.40
N LEU A 357 -15.99 -10.43 0.74
CA LEU A 357 -15.84 -11.53 -0.22
C LEU A 357 -17.00 -11.64 -1.21
N ALA A 358 -18.07 -10.86 -1.01
CA ALA A 358 -19.21 -10.77 -1.92
C ALA A 358 -19.15 -9.54 -2.87
N GLN A 359 -18.08 -8.74 -2.80
CA GLN A 359 -17.92 -7.55 -3.64
C GLN A 359 -17.52 -7.89 -5.08
N GLY A 360 -18.11 -7.21 -6.06
CA GLY A 360 -17.94 -7.48 -7.48
C GLY A 360 -16.50 -7.45 -7.96
N SER A 361 -15.74 -6.44 -7.54
CA SER A 361 -14.36 -6.25 -7.99
C SER A 361 -13.42 -7.34 -7.50
N LEU A 362 -13.70 -7.94 -6.33
CA LEU A 362 -12.93 -9.07 -5.78
C LEU A 362 -13.31 -10.37 -6.48
N LEU A 363 -14.61 -10.62 -6.69
CA LEU A 363 -15.11 -11.84 -7.33
C LEU A 363 -14.73 -11.92 -8.81
N ALA A 364 -14.93 -10.84 -9.56
CA ALA A 364 -14.61 -10.77 -10.98
C ALA A 364 -13.11 -10.59 -11.21
N GLY A 365 -12.44 -9.76 -10.40
CA GLY A 365 -10.98 -9.54 -10.42
C GLY A 365 -10.16 -10.81 -10.20
N ASN A 366 -10.72 -11.78 -9.48
CA ASN A 366 -10.09 -13.08 -9.19
C ASN A 366 -10.79 -14.23 -9.91
N SER A 367 -11.12 -14.04 -11.19
CA SER A 367 -11.65 -15.11 -12.04
C SER A 367 -11.01 -15.08 -13.43
N ARG A 368 -11.25 -16.14 -14.22
CA ARG A 368 -10.75 -16.22 -15.59
C ARG A 368 -11.66 -15.43 -16.53
N MET A 369 -11.24 -15.32 -17.79
CA MET A 369 -12.01 -14.67 -18.85
C MET A 369 -13.25 -15.47 -19.27
N ASP A 370 -13.23 -16.80 -19.09
CA ASP A 370 -14.25 -17.75 -19.55
C ASP A 370 -14.99 -18.49 -18.42
N SER A 371 -14.51 -18.37 -17.17
CA SER A 371 -15.06 -19.11 -16.01
C SER A 371 -14.67 -18.48 -14.66
N SER A 372 -15.42 -18.82 -13.59
CA SER A 372 -15.01 -18.51 -12.22
C SER A 372 -13.67 -19.19 -11.91
N SER A 373 -13.01 -18.78 -10.82
CA SER A 373 -11.74 -19.38 -10.43
C SER A 373 -11.66 -19.56 -8.92
N PRO A 374 -11.99 -20.76 -8.41
CA PRO A 374 -11.85 -21.03 -6.98
C PRO A 374 -10.40 -20.87 -6.52
N THR A 375 -9.42 -21.26 -7.34
CA THR A 375 -8.00 -21.03 -7.09
C THR A 375 -7.66 -19.56 -6.80
N HIS A 376 -8.00 -18.62 -7.68
CA HIS A 376 -7.62 -17.21 -7.46
C HIS A 376 -8.42 -16.58 -6.32
N ARG A 377 -9.70 -16.95 -6.13
CA ARG A 377 -10.52 -16.44 -5.01
C ARG A 377 -10.05 -16.99 -3.66
N GLY A 378 -9.67 -18.27 -3.62
CA GLY A 378 -9.07 -18.90 -2.45
C GLY A 378 -7.71 -18.31 -2.13
N LEU A 379 -6.87 -18.06 -3.14
CA LEU A 379 -5.56 -17.45 -2.97
C LEU A 379 -5.65 -16.02 -2.41
N LEU A 380 -6.65 -15.22 -2.85
CA LEU A 380 -6.94 -13.92 -2.24
C LEU A 380 -7.15 -14.05 -0.73
N VAL A 381 -7.97 -15.00 -0.28
CA VAL A 381 -8.19 -15.23 1.16
C VAL A 381 -6.89 -15.69 1.84
N PHE A 382 -6.21 -16.67 1.26
CA PHE A 382 -5.00 -17.26 1.82
C PHE A 382 -3.89 -16.22 2.02
N GLU A 383 -3.61 -15.38 1.02
CA GLU A 383 -2.53 -14.39 1.10
C GLU A 383 -2.96 -13.11 1.81
N ARG A 384 -4.18 -12.62 1.57
CA ARG A 384 -4.60 -11.27 2.02
C ARG A 384 -5.40 -11.26 3.31
N LEU A 385 -5.95 -12.40 3.73
CA LEU A 385 -6.66 -12.55 4.99
C LEU A 385 -5.97 -13.52 5.93
N LEU A 386 -5.14 -14.45 5.47
CA LEU A 386 -4.46 -15.42 6.35
C LEU A 386 -2.93 -15.30 6.31
N CYS A 387 -2.39 -14.38 5.52
CA CYS A 387 -0.96 -14.12 5.37
C CYS A 387 -0.15 -15.37 5.01
N GLY A 388 -0.81 -16.31 4.34
CA GLY A 388 -0.18 -17.48 3.75
C GLY A 388 0.77 -17.06 2.62
N HIS A 389 1.86 -17.79 2.49
CA HIS A 389 2.83 -17.61 1.42
C HIS A 389 2.82 -18.86 0.53
N ILE A 390 2.71 -18.66 -0.78
CA ILE A 390 2.83 -19.74 -1.75
C ILE A 390 4.07 -19.48 -2.63
N PRO A 391 4.94 -20.48 -2.85
CA PRO A 391 6.05 -20.30 -3.78
C PRO A 391 5.52 -20.08 -5.20
N PRO A 392 6.32 -19.44 -6.08
CA PRO A 392 5.96 -19.30 -7.47
C PRO A 392 5.63 -20.66 -8.11
N PRO A 393 4.63 -20.68 -9.02
CA PRO A 393 4.29 -21.89 -9.76
C PRO A 393 5.50 -22.47 -10.51
N PRO A 394 5.63 -23.81 -10.63
CA PRO A 394 6.62 -24.43 -11.51
C PRO A 394 6.54 -23.91 -12.95
N ALA A 395 7.66 -23.88 -13.68
CA ALA A 395 7.71 -23.32 -15.04
C ALA A 395 6.84 -24.09 -16.06
N ASN A 396 6.53 -25.37 -15.81
CA ASN A 396 5.85 -26.26 -16.75
C ASN A 396 4.44 -26.68 -16.27
N ILE A 397 3.63 -25.73 -15.79
CA ILE A 397 2.23 -26.03 -15.42
C ILE A 397 1.36 -26.28 -16.67
N PRO A 398 0.62 -27.39 -16.74
CA PRO A 398 -0.34 -27.64 -17.82
C PRO A 398 -1.44 -26.58 -17.89
N ALA A 399 -1.96 -26.34 -19.10
CA ALA A 399 -3.12 -25.47 -19.25
C ALA A 399 -4.36 -26.09 -18.58
N ILE A 400 -5.10 -25.28 -17.82
CA ILE A 400 -6.40 -25.68 -17.28
C ILE A 400 -7.35 -25.99 -18.43
N THR A 401 -8.05 -27.13 -18.36
CA THR A 401 -9.03 -27.53 -19.37
C THR A 401 -10.14 -26.49 -19.48
N LYS A 402 -10.66 -26.27 -20.69
CA LYS A 402 -11.74 -25.29 -20.91
C LYS A 402 -13.04 -25.71 -20.20
N PRO A 403 -13.93 -24.76 -19.85
CA PRO A 403 -15.25 -25.08 -19.31
C PRO A 403 -16.06 -25.95 -20.29
N ASP A 404 -16.83 -26.91 -19.77
CA ASP A 404 -17.78 -27.74 -20.54
C ASP A 404 -19.20 -27.58 -19.94
N PRO A 405 -19.91 -26.48 -20.25
CA PRO A 405 -21.17 -26.13 -19.61
C PRO A 405 -22.21 -27.26 -19.70
N GLY A 406 -22.86 -27.56 -18.58
CA GLY A 406 -23.87 -28.62 -18.48
C GLY A 406 -23.33 -30.04 -18.39
N LYS A 407 -22.00 -30.22 -18.45
CA LYS A 407 -21.36 -31.53 -18.19
C LYS A 407 -20.57 -31.58 -16.90
N THR A 408 -19.89 -30.49 -16.56
CA THR A 408 -19.11 -30.38 -15.32
C THR A 408 -19.22 -28.98 -14.74
N THR A 409 -19.21 -28.86 -13.42
CA THR A 409 -19.11 -27.57 -12.72
C THR A 409 -17.66 -27.11 -12.65
N THR A 410 -17.43 -25.83 -12.41
CA THR A 410 -16.08 -25.29 -12.24
C THR A 410 -15.41 -25.89 -11.01
N ARG A 411 -16.11 -26.03 -9.89
CA ARG A 411 -15.63 -26.80 -8.73
C ARG A 411 -15.15 -28.20 -9.10
N ALA A 412 -16.00 -29.03 -9.72
CA ALA A 412 -15.66 -30.42 -10.05
C ALA A 412 -14.43 -30.50 -10.99
N ARG A 413 -14.33 -29.58 -11.95
CA ARG A 413 -13.16 -29.47 -12.83
C ARG A 413 -11.88 -29.17 -12.05
N TYR A 414 -11.90 -28.21 -11.13
CA TYR A 414 -10.73 -27.84 -10.33
C TYR A 414 -10.36 -28.90 -9.28
N GLU A 415 -11.34 -29.59 -8.71
CA GLU A 415 -11.09 -30.73 -7.83
C GLU A 415 -10.36 -31.87 -8.55
N GLN A 416 -10.73 -32.16 -9.79
CA GLN A 416 -10.01 -33.15 -10.61
C GLN A 416 -8.59 -32.71 -10.97
N ILE A 417 -8.40 -31.43 -11.33
CA ILE A 417 -7.11 -30.91 -11.85
C ILE A 417 -6.11 -30.61 -10.74
N HIS A 418 -6.56 -30.14 -9.57
CA HIS A 418 -5.67 -29.67 -8.51
C HIS A 418 -5.69 -30.55 -7.27
N ILE A 419 -6.85 -31.04 -6.85
CA ILE A 419 -6.98 -31.78 -5.58
C ILE A 419 -6.71 -33.28 -5.78
N SER A 420 -7.22 -33.84 -6.88
CA SER A 420 -7.08 -35.27 -7.20
C SER A 420 -5.84 -35.59 -8.04
N ALA A 421 -5.18 -34.57 -8.59
CA ALA A 421 -3.98 -34.75 -9.42
C ALA A 421 -2.71 -34.82 -8.56
N ASP A 422 -1.81 -35.73 -8.93
CA ASP A 422 -0.53 -35.92 -8.24
C ASP A 422 0.33 -34.65 -8.33
N GLY A 423 0.80 -34.19 -7.17
CA GLY A 423 1.72 -33.05 -7.04
C GLY A 423 1.07 -31.66 -6.98
N CYS A 424 -0.09 -31.45 -7.61
CA CYS A 424 -0.79 -30.16 -7.54
C CYS A 424 -1.43 -29.93 -6.15
N ASN A 425 -1.92 -31.00 -5.51
CA ASN A 425 -2.62 -30.90 -4.25
C ASN A 425 -1.72 -30.45 -3.08
N THR A 426 -0.41 -30.66 -3.18
CA THR A 426 0.60 -30.20 -2.20
C THR A 426 0.44 -28.71 -1.89
N CYS A 427 0.13 -27.92 -2.91
CA CYS A 427 -0.07 -26.48 -2.78
C CYS A 427 -1.56 -26.13 -2.74
N HIS A 428 -2.35 -26.66 -3.67
CA HIS A 428 -3.74 -26.22 -3.86
C HIS A 428 -4.69 -26.63 -2.73
N ALA A 429 -4.38 -27.69 -1.98
CA ALA A 429 -5.22 -28.10 -0.85
C ALA A 429 -5.32 -27.05 0.27
N SER A 430 -4.45 -26.04 0.29
CA SER A 430 -4.46 -24.96 1.27
C SER A 430 -5.42 -23.83 0.94
N PHE A 431 -5.84 -23.66 -0.33
CA PHE A 431 -6.61 -22.48 -0.74
C PHE A 431 -7.73 -22.75 -1.75
N ASP A 432 -7.61 -23.74 -2.65
CA ASP A 432 -8.70 -24.07 -3.60
C ASP A 432 -10.03 -24.39 -2.86
N PRO A 433 -10.03 -25.19 -1.77
CA PRO A 433 -11.24 -25.48 -1.00
C PRO A 433 -11.91 -24.25 -0.38
N THR A 434 -11.14 -23.24 0.01
CA THR A 434 -11.66 -21.94 0.45
C THR A 434 -12.41 -21.26 -0.70
N GLY A 435 -11.86 -21.31 -1.91
CA GLY A 435 -12.47 -20.73 -3.10
C GLY A 435 -13.73 -21.45 -3.57
N PHE A 436 -13.88 -22.75 -3.30
CA PHE A 436 -15.09 -23.50 -3.64
C PHE A 436 -16.36 -22.95 -2.97
N ALA A 437 -16.23 -22.39 -1.77
CA ALA A 437 -17.34 -21.73 -1.07
C ALA A 437 -17.90 -20.49 -1.80
N LEU A 438 -17.18 -19.98 -2.80
CA LEU A 438 -17.57 -18.82 -3.61
C LEU A 438 -18.09 -19.21 -5.00
N GLU A 439 -18.31 -20.49 -5.27
CA GLU A 439 -18.67 -20.96 -6.62
C GLU A 439 -20.10 -20.62 -7.04
N HIS A 440 -20.97 -20.17 -6.12
CA HIS A 440 -22.23 -19.53 -6.47
C HIS A 440 -22.04 -18.16 -7.19
N PHE A 441 -20.82 -17.62 -7.29
CA PHE A 441 -20.55 -16.43 -8.09
C PHE A 441 -19.88 -16.75 -9.42
N ASP A 442 -20.44 -16.26 -10.52
CA ASP A 442 -19.89 -16.45 -11.87
C ASP A 442 -18.60 -15.67 -12.12
N GLU A 443 -18.03 -15.83 -13.31
CA GLU A 443 -16.81 -15.12 -13.73
C GLU A 443 -16.96 -13.59 -13.72
N MET A 444 -18.17 -13.08 -13.57
CA MET A 444 -18.51 -11.67 -13.56
C MET A 444 -18.88 -11.19 -12.16
N GLY A 445 -18.84 -12.07 -11.16
CA GLY A 445 -19.25 -11.79 -9.79
C GLY A 445 -20.76 -11.76 -9.57
N ARG A 446 -21.57 -12.25 -10.52
CA ARG A 446 -23.02 -12.37 -10.34
C ARG A 446 -23.36 -13.66 -9.63
N TYR A 447 -24.37 -13.63 -8.77
CA TYR A 447 -24.86 -14.83 -8.12
C TYR A 447 -25.57 -15.75 -9.14
N ARG A 448 -25.37 -17.06 -9.02
CA ARG A 448 -26.05 -18.11 -9.79
C ARG A 448 -26.48 -19.25 -8.88
N ALA A 449 -27.69 -19.77 -9.08
CA ALA A 449 -28.21 -20.91 -8.29
C ALA A 449 -27.61 -22.25 -8.75
N ASP A 450 -27.28 -22.37 -10.04
CA ASP A 450 -26.70 -23.54 -10.69
C ASP A 450 -25.63 -23.12 -11.70
N GLU A 451 -24.82 -24.07 -12.17
CA GLU A 451 -23.85 -23.87 -13.24
C GLU A 451 -24.20 -24.73 -14.45
N GLY A 452 -24.82 -24.12 -15.46
CA GLY A 452 -25.21 -24.83 -16.69
C GLY A 452 -26.27 -25.91 -16.44
N GLY A 453 -27.17 -25.71 -15.48
CA GLY A 453 -28.19 -26.66 -15.06
C GLY A 453 -27.70 -27.71 -14.05
N LEU A 454 -26.43 -27.66 -13.63
CA LEU A 454 -25.87 -28.56 -12.63
C LEU A 454 -25.88 -27.90 -11.24
N PRO A 455 -26.23 -28.65 -10.16
CA PRO A 455 -26.17 -28.12 -8.80
C PRO A 455 -24.73 -27.75 -8.44
N ILE A 456 -24.57 -26.64 -7.73
CA ILE A 456 -23.29 -26.19 -7.22
C ILE A 456 -23.11 -26.77 -5.82
N ASP A 457 -21.99 -27.45 -5.60
CA ASP A 457 -21.50 -27.79 -4.26
C ASP A 457 -20.55 -26.67 -3.82
N ASP A 458 -20.95 -25.91 -2.81
CA ASP A 458 -20.20 -24.80 -2.23
C ASP A 458 -19.59 -25.17 -0.86
N SER A 459 -19.48 -26.46 -0.56
CA SER A 459 -18.76 -26.94 0.63
C SER A 459 -17.25 -26.76 0.46
N GLY A 460 -16.55 -26.40 1.53
CA GLY A 460 -15.11 -26.21 1.48
C GLY A 460 -14.51 -26.25 2.87
N TYR A 461 -13.26 -25.82 2.97
CA TYR A 461 -12.62 -25.57 4.25
C TYR A 461 -11.58 -24.47 4.13
N ILE A 462 -11.30 -23.81 5.25
CA ILE A 462 -10.16 -22.92 5.41
C ILE A 462 -9.03 -23.75 6.04
N ALA A 463 -7.87 -23.82 5.39
CA ALA A 463 -6.68 -24.42 5.98
C ALA A 463 -5.93 -23.37 6.79
N VAL A 464 -5.75 -23.62 8.08
CA VAL A 464 -4.94 -22.78 8.97
C VAL A 464 -4.04 -23.70 9.77
N ALA A 465 -2.72 -23.53 9.63
CA ALA A 465 -1.74 -24.47 10.17
C ALA A 465 -2.12 -25.93 9.81
N ASP A 466 -2.26 -26.81 10.80
CA ASP A 466 -2.62 -28.22 10.62
C ASP A 466 -4.15 -28.48 10.73
N GLU A 467 -4.96 -27.42 10.87
CA GLU A 467 -6.41 -27.51 11.00
C GLU A 467 -7.15 -27.18 9.69
N LYS A 468 -8.25 -27.89 9.46
CA LYS A 468 -9.21 -27.60 8.38
C LYS A 468 -10.55 -27.21 8.99
N ARG A 469 -10.91 -25.93 8.88
CA ARG A 469 -12.18 -25.40 9.37
C ARG A 469 -13.22 -25.49 8.25
N PRO A 470 -14.22 -26.39 8.33
CA PRO A 470 -15.20 -26.55 7.26
C PRO A 470 -16.04 -25.29 7.09
N VAL A 471 -16.39 -24.98 5.83
CA VAL A 471 -17.24 -23.85 5.45
C VAL A 471 -18.27 -24.32 4.42
N ALA A 472 -19.40 -23.63 4.35
CA ALA A 472 -20.41 -23.85 3.33
C ALA A 472 -20.90 -22.48 2.82
N GLY A 473 -20.72 -22.26 1.53
CA GLY A 473 -21.12 -21.04 0.85
C GLY A 473 -20.38 -19.77 1.29
N ALA A 474 -20.65 -18.69 0.57
CA ALA A 474 -19.96 -17.42 0.74
C ALA A 474 -20.18 -16.83 2.14
N LYS A 475 -21.40 -16.97 2.68
CA LYS A 475 -21.76 -16.50 4.02
C LYS A 475 -21.02 -17.29 5.11
N GLY A 476 -21.04 -18.64 5.04
CA GLY A 476 -20.34 -19.47 6.02
C GLY A 476 -18.83 -19.24 5.99
N LEU A 477 -18.25 -19.03 4.81
CA LEU A 477 -16.84 -18.62 4.69
C LEU A 477 -16.57 -17.29 5.40
N ALA A 478 -17.38 -16.27 5.14
CA ALA A 478 -17.24 -14.96 5.75
C ALA A 478 -17.35 -14.99 7.28
N GLU A 479 -18.34 -15.71 7.82
CA GLU A 479 -18.55 -15.87 9.27
C GLU A 479 -17.39 -16.60 9.94
N THR A 480 -16.89 -17.69 9.33
CA THR A 480 -15.74 -18.42 9.86
C THR A 480 -14.48 -17.57 9.88
N LEU A 481 -14.20 -16.83 8.79
CA LEU A 481 -13.06 -15.89 8.74
C LEU A 481 -13.21 -14.75 9.75
N ALA A 482 -14.42 -14.22 9.93
CA ALA A 482 -14.69 -13.13 10.85
C ALA A 482 -14.47 -13.49 12.32
N SER A 483 -14.54 -14.79 12.65
CA SER A 483 -14.23 -15.34 13.97
C SER A 483 -12.79 -15.82 14.15
N ALA A 484 -11.99 -15.83 13.06
CA ALA A 484 -10.64 -16.37 13.05
C ALA A 484 -9.63 -15.28 13.49
N PRO A 485 -8.89 -15.45 14.60
CA PRO A 485 -7.91 -14.47 15.07
C PRO A 485 -6.81 -14.20 14.04
N GLU A 486 -6.46 -15.23 13.25
CA GLU A 486 -5.43 -15.18 12.21
C GLU A 486 -5.75 -14.12 11.15
N VAL A 487 -7.03 -13.81 10.96
CA VAL A 487 -7.45 -12.76 10.04
C VAL A 487 -7.09 -11.39 10.57
N THR A 488 -7.41 -11.10 11.82
CA THR A 488 -7.06 -9.79 12.40
C THR A 488 -5.54 -9.62 12.53
N GLU A 489 -4.82 -10.69 12.87
CA GLU A 489 -3.35 -10.72 12.85
C GLU A 489 -2.81 -10.35 11.47
N CYS A 490 -3.31 -11.00 10.42
CA CYS A 490 -2.84 -10.74 9.06
C CYS A 490 -3.16 -9.31 8.60
N VAL A 491 -4.39 -8.84 8.81
CA VAL A 491 -4.79 -7.47 8.44
C VAL A 491 -3.95 -6.44 9.18
N SER A 492 -3.70 -6.66 10.47
CA SER A 492 -2.87 -5.77 11.28
C SER A 492 -1.42 -5.75 10.80
N LYS A 493 -0.86 -6.91 10.44
CA LYS A 493 0.47 -7.02 9.84
C LYS A 493 0.57 -6.30 8.50
N LEU A 494 -0.38 -6.49 7.60
CA LEU A 494 -0.37 -5.83 6.29
C LEU A 494 -0.55 -4.31 6.42
N GLY A 495 -1.46 -3.86 7.30
CA GLY A 495 -1.69 -2.45 7.59
C GLY A 495 -0.47 -1.76 8.21
N SER A 496 0.20 -2.39 9.18
CA SER A 496 1.42 -1.86 9.77
C SER A 496 2.59 -1.88 8.78
N THR A 497 2.73 -2.93 7.98
CA THR A 497 3.78 -3.02 6.94
C THR A 497 3.64 -1.90 5.92
N TYR A 498 2.42 -1.61 5.47
CA TYR A 498 2.16 -0.48 4.58
C TYR A 498 2.46 0.85 5.28
N THR A 499 2.00 1.04 6.51
CA THR A 499 2.22 2.27 7.29
C THR A 499 3.72 2.54 7.50
N TYR A 500 4.51 1.49 7.73
CA TYR A 500 5.94 1.58 7.96
C TYR A 500 6.79 1.27 6.72
N GLY A 501 6.20 1.27 5.52
CA GLY A 501 6.93 1.12 4.25
C GLY A 501 7.90 -0.07 4.21
N GLY A 502 7.48 -1.26 4.66
CA GLY A 502 8.27 -2.51 4.53
C GLY A 502 9.21 -2.85 5.69
N ALA A 503 9.06 -2.23 6.86
CA ALA A 503 9.88 -2.56 8.03
C ALA A 503 9.44 -3.89 8.68
N LEU A 504 10.14 -4.98 8.34
CA LEU A 504 10.09 -6.27 9.03
C LEU A 504 10.38 -6.10 10.54
N GLY A 505 9.65 -6.80 11.42
CA GLY A 505 9.83 -6.77 12.88
C GLY A 505 8.86 -5.85 13.63
N ALA A 506 8.02 -5.10 12.91
CA ALA A 506 6.99 -4.25 13.52
C ALA A 506 5.82 -5.05 14.14
N GLU A 507 5.74 -6.37 13.94
CA GLU A 507 4.67 -7.20 14.50
C GLU A 507 4.57 -7.07 16.03
N CYS A 508 5.71 -7.06 16.73
CA CYS A 508 5.73 -6.86 18.18
C CYS A 508 5.36 -5.42 18.59
N ALA A 509 5.60 -4.43 17.72
CA ALA A 509 5.33 -3.02 18.02
C ALA A 509 3.84 -2.66 17.96
N ILE A 510 2.99 -3.56 17.44
CA ILE A 510 1.56 -3.32 17.25
C ILE A 510 0.68 -4.23 18.11
N GLU A 511 1.26 -5.09 18.95
CA GLU A 511 0.52 -6.15 19.65
C GLU A 511 -0.69 -5.62 20.43
N GLU A 512 -0.51 -4.57 21.25
CA GLU A 512 -1.60 -3.96 22.03
C GLU A 512 -2.73 -3.42 21.14
N VAL A 513 -2.37 -2.76 20.04
CA VAL A 513 -3.33 -2.17 19.10
C VAL A 513 -4.06 -3.27 18.31
N GLN A 514 -3.34 -4.32 17.94
CA GLN A 514 -3.90 -5.51 17.29
C GLN A 514 -4.89 -6.23 18.21
N GLN A 515 -4.57 -6.41 19.49
CA GLN A 515 -5.49 -7.02 20.46
C GLN A 515 -6.75 -6.17 20.67
N SER A 516 -6.61 -4.85 20.66
CA SER A 516 -7.76 -3.93 20.72
C SER A 516 -8.66 -4.06 19.48
N LEU A 517 -8.08 -4.22 18.29
CA LEU A 517 -8.83 -4.45 17.04
C LEU A 517 -9.50 -5.83 17.04
N MET A 518 -8.78 -6.87 17.47
CA MET A 518 -9.25 -8.26 17.52
C MET A 518 -10.42 -8.44 18.49
N SER A 519 -10.37 -7.77 19.64
CA SER A 519 -11.47 -7.78 20.62
C SER A 519 -12.65 -6.91 20.23
N GLY A 520 -12.56 -6.15 19.12
CA GLY A 520 -13.60 -5.24 18.67
C GLY A 520 -13.74 -3.96 19.50
N GLN A 521 -12.77 -3.65 20.36
CA GLN A 521 -12.75 -2.39 21.14
C GLN A 521 -12.51 -1.17 20.25
N ILE A 522 -11.82 -1.35 19.12
CA ILE A 522 -11.55 -0.31 18.13
C ILE A 522 -11.87 -0.82 16.72
N GLY A 523 -12.24 0.10 15.81
CA GLY A 523 -12.37 -0.17 14.39
C GLY A 523 -11.07 -0.01 13.61
N LEU A 524 -11.12 -0.25 12.29
CA LEU A 524 -9.95 -0.15 11.41
C LEU A 524 -9.36 1.26 11.37
N LEU A 525 -10.19 2.30 11.34
CA LEU A 525 -9.71 3.70 11.30
C LEU A 525 -8.89 4.05 12.54
N GLU A 526 -9.39 3.66 13.72
CA GLU A 526 -8.71 3.87 15.00
C GLU A 526 -7.44 3.01 15.11
N PHE A 527 -7.44 1.79 14.56
CA PHE A 527 -6.22 0.98 14.45
C PHE A 527 -5.11 1.75 13.73
N PHE A 528 -5.38 2.33 12.55
CA PHE A 528 -4.40 3.14 11.82
C PHE A 528 -3.97 4.41 12.56
N ALA A 529 -4.90 5.08 13.26
CA ALA A 529 -4.54 6.22 14.11
C ALA A 529 -3.59 5.81 15.24
N ARG A 530 -3.83 4.66 15.88
CA ARG A 530 -3.00 4.14 16.98
C ARG A 530 -1.63 3.64 16.55
N LEU A 531 -1.44 3.25 15.28
CA LEU A 531 -0.11 2.98 14.74
C LEU A 531 0.83 4.20 14.90
N ALA A 532 0.28 5.42 14.84
CA ALA A 532 1.05 6.66 15.05
C ALA A 532 1.67 6.76 16.45
N GLY A 533 1.04 6.15 17.47
CA GLY A 533 1.49 6.17 18.86
C GLY A 533 2.55 5.11 19.20
N THR A 534 2.82 4.17 18.30
CA THR A 534 3.78 3.08 18.55
C THR A 534 5.20 3.59 18.66
N GLU A 535 6.08 2.81 19.29
CA GLU A 535 7.50 3.16 19.38
C GLU A 535 8.17 3.23 17.98
N HIS A 536 7.64 2.49 17.00
CA HIS A 536 8.08 2.57 15.61
C HIS A 536 7.91 3.97 14.99
N MET A 537 7.06 4.82 15.54
CA MET A 537 6.93 6.19 15.05
C MET A 537 7.90 7.17 15.70
N ARG A 538 8.66 6.74 16.71
CA ARG A 538 9.51 7.63 17.51
C ARG A 538 10.96 7.22 17.59
N ALA A 539 11.29 5.94 17.44
CA ALA A 539 12.66 5.45 17.54
C ALA A 539 13.07 4.53 16.39
N ARG A 540 14.36 4.23 16.26
CA ARG A 540 14.94 3.22 15.36
C ARG A 540 16.09 2.49 16.06
N VAL A 541 16.37 1.25 15.66
CA VAL A 541 17.48 0.44 16.20
C VAL A 541 18.37 -0.06 15.06
N ARG A 542 19.69 -0.08 15.26
CA ARG A 542 20.61 -0.55 14.22
C ARG A 542 20.32 -2.03 13.90
N ARG A 543 20.29 -2.41 12.62
CA ARG A 543 20.35 -3.85 12.28
C ARG A 543 21.70 -4.39 12.72
N GLU A 544 21.69 -5.47 13.49
CA GLU A 544 22.90 -6.23 13.83
C GLU A 544 23.50 -6.90 12.60
#